data_AF-D0LNG8-F1
#
_entry.id   AF-D0LNG8-F1
#
_cell.length_a   1.000
_cell.length_b   1.000
_cell.length_c   1.000
_cell.angle_alpha   90.00
_cell.angle_beta   90.00
_cell.angle_gamma   90.00
#
_symmetry.space_group_name_H-M   'P 1'
#
loop_
_entity.id
_entity.type
_entity.pdbx_description
1 polymer ?
#
loop_
_entity_poly.entity_id
_entity_poly.type
_entity_poly.pdbx_seq_one_letter_code
_entity_poly.pdbx_strand_id
1 'polypeptide(L)'
;MSLARVVPLSCEGCGGAIEARVAESVNAERDPQLREAILARSFHSFVCAACGARTLVDGAFLYIDLGRGEFYGVFPEQARERARACAEQVAAAFDSALGSGAGNAAARVGERVRCRVCFGLEELREKIVARAAGLSDLALEALKGAVLRERADLAEELVQTLRLDGVEPEDGSLVLRPERAGDPARVDQSRVMLIERALYDAIAAQPWQEILRGLPGLASGPHVSLLRLGDDADAG
;
A
#
# COMPACT_ATOMS: atom_id res chain seq x y z
N MET A 1 -7.86 18.98 -6.02
CA MET A 1 -8.93 18.75 -5.04
C MET A 1 -9.30 17.29 -5.16
N SER A 2 -9.63 16.65 -4.06
CA SER A 2 -10.07 15.26 -4.04
C SER A 2 -11.48 15.11 -4.64
N LEU A 3 -11.75 13.97 -5.26
CA LEU A 3 -13.05 13.61 -5.82
C LEU A 3 -13.66 12.47 -5.02
N ALA A 4 -14.95 12.56 -4.75
CA ALA A 4 -15.69 11.53 -4.02
C ALA A 4 -17.15 11.49 -4.47
N ARG A 5 -17.75 10.32 -4.34
CA ARG A 5 -19.18 10.09 -4.57
C ARG A 5 -19.84 9.59 -3.30
N VAL A 6 -21.14 9.85 -3.18
CA VAL A 6 -21.96 9.27 -2.10
C VAL A 6 -22.50 7.93 -2.58
N VAL A 7 -22.28 6.88 -1.79
CA VAL A 7 -22.73 5.52 -2.07
C VAL A 7 -23.57 5.04 -0.88
N PRO A 8 -24.77 4.48 -1.11
CA PRO A 8 -25.51 3.81 -0.05
C PRO A 8 -24.83 2.48 0.29
N LEU A 9 -24.51 2.27 1.57
CA LEU A 9 -24.01 1.00 2.09
C LEU A 9 -25.01 0.41 3.08
N SER A 10 -25.00 -0.91 3.20
CA SER A 10 -25.70 -1.62 4.27
C SER A 10 -24.73 -1.90 5.41
N CYS A 11 -25.12 -1.55 6.63
CA CYS A 11 -24.34 -1.85 7.83
C CYS A 11 -24.20 -3.37 8.02
N GLU A 12 -22.97 -3.85 8.21
CA GLU A 12 -22.68 -5.27 8.44
C GLU A 12 -23.25 -5.81 9.77
N GLY A 13 -23.51 -4.92 10.75
CA GLY A 13 -24.05 -5.31 12.06
C GLY A 13 -25.58 -5.41 12.11
N CYS A 14 -26.30 -4.44 11.53
CA CYS A 14 -27.76 -4.36 11.65
C CYS A 14 -28.52 -4.21 10.33
N GLY A 15 -27.83 -4.13 9.18
CA GLY A 15 -28.43 -3.90 7.86
C GLY A 15 -28.94 -2.48 7.62
N GLY A 16 -28.79 -1.56 8.58
CA GLY A 16 -29.19 -0.16 8.43
C GLY A 16 -28.41 0.57 7.33
N ALA A 17 -29.04 1.55 6.68
CA ALA A 17 -28.42 2.33 5.62
C ALA A 17 -27.34 3.29 6.16
N ILE A 18 -26.21 3.35 5.47
CA ILE A 18 -25.11 4.29 5.71
C ILE A 18 -24.88 5.06 4.40
N GLU A 19 -24.98 6.40 4.46
CA GLU A 19 -24.54 7.25 3.34
C GLU A 19 -23.03 7.46 3.42
N ALA A 20 -22.28 6.73 2.60
CA ALA A 20 -20.83 6.75 2.62
C ALA A 20 -20.27 7.66 1.52
N ARG A 21 -19.43 8.62 1.90
CA ARG A 21 -18.65 9.42 0.95
C ARG A 21 -17.35 8.68 0.63
N VAL A 22 -17.31 8.03 -0.52
CA VAL A 22 -16.19 7.19 -0.98
C VAL A 22 -15.38 7.96 -2.02
N ALA A 23 -14.08 8.07 -1.81
CA ALA A 23 -13.16 8.75 -2.71
C ALA A 23 -12.98 8.00 -4.03
N GLU A 24 -12.88 8.75 -5.12
CA GLU A 24 -12.45 8.29 -6.44
C GLU A 24 -11.03 8.80 -6.75
N SER A 25 -10.67 9.94 -6.16
CA SER A 25 -9.29 10.41 -6.10
C SER A 25 -9.03 11.19 -4.82
N VAL A 26 -7.83 11.02 -4.28
CA VAL A 26 -7.32 11.75 -3.12
C VAL A 26 -6.15 12.60 -3.60
N ASN A 27 -6.28 13.92 -3.51
CA ASN A 27 -5.16 14.85 -3.68
C ASN A 27 -4.67 15.25 -2.28
N ALA A 28 -3.76 14.47 -1.72
CA ALA A 28 -3.29 14.63 -0.34
C ALA A 28 -2.50 15.92 -0.11
N GLU A 29 -1.92 16.50 -1.15
CA GLU A 29 -1.28 17.81 -1.06
C GLU A 29 -2.30 18.92 -0.77
N ARG A 30 -3.50 18.84 -1.37
CA ARG A 30 -4.58 19.82 -1.17
C ARG A 30 -5.52 19.45 -0.03
N ASP A 31 -5.66 18.16 0.27
CA ASP A 31 -6.53 17.61 1.30
C ASP A 31 -5.73 16.74 2.30
N PRO A 32 -4.78 17.35 3.05
CA PRO A 32 -3.87 16.61 3.93
C PRO A 32 -4.59 15.79 5.00
N GLN A 33 -5.78 16.22 5.43
CA GLN A 33 -6.60 15.46 6.37
C GLN A 33 -6.97 14.05 5.86
N LEU A 34 -7.06 13.84 4.55
CA LEU A 34 -7.34 12.51 3.99
C LEU A 34 -6.12 11.59 4.09
N ARG A 35 -4.90 12.14 3.93
CA ARG A 35 -3.66 11.42 4.19
C ARG A 35 -3.58 11.00 5.66
N GLU A 36 -3.86 11.93 6.57
CA GLU A 36 -3.86 11.63 8.01
C GLU A 36 -4.90 10.57 8.35
N ALA A 37 -6.08 10.59 7.70
CA ALA A 37 -7.08 9.53 7.87
C ALA A 37 -6.60 8.15 7.38
N ILE A 38 -5.83 8.10 6.28
CA ILE A 38 -5.22 6.84 5.79
C ILE A 38 -4.18 6.34 6.80
N LEU A 39 -3.29 7.22 7.28
CA LEU A 39 -2.28 6.89 8.29
C LEU A 39 -2.89 6.42 9.62
N ALA A 40 -4.02 7.00 10.01
CA ALA A 40 -4.76 6.69 11.22
C ALA A 40 -5.76 5.51 11.07
N ARG A 41 -5.83 4.84 9.91
CA ARG A 41 -6.79 3.76 9.62
C ARG A 41 -8.26 4.15 9.86
N SER A 42 -8.58 5.41 9.60
CA SER A 42 -9.95 5.94 9.68
C SER A 42 -10.53 6.29 8.31
N PHE A 43 -9.70 6.37 7.27
CA PHE A 43 -10.14 6.58 5.89
C PHE A 43 -11.04 5.44 5.42
N HIS A 44 -12.16 5.78 4.77
CA HIS A 44 -13.18 4.83 4.31
C HIS A 44 -13.73 3.89 5.40
N SER A 45 -13.66 4.32 6.66
CA SER A 45 -14.30 3.65 7.78
C SER A 45 -15.53 4.44 8.21
N PHE A 46 -16.70 3.82 8.12
CA PHE A 46 -17.98 4.46 8.43
C PHE A 46 -18.62 3.79 9.64
N VAL A 47 -19.12 4.60 10.58
CA VAL A 47 -19.80 4.12 11.80
C VAL A 47 -21.31 4.19 11.57
N CYS A 48 -22.00 3.08 11.76
CA CYS A 48 -23.46 3.04 11.69
C CYS A 48 -24.07 3.81 12.87
N ALA A 49 -24.92 4.80 12.59
CA ALA A 49 -25.60 5.57 13.63
C ALA A 49 -26.59 4.73 14.46
N ALA A 50 -27.07 3.60 13.93
CA ALA A 50 -28.07 2.76 14.61
C ALA A 50 -27.47 1.77 15.61
N CYS A 51 -26.33 1.13 15.27
CA CYS A 51 -25.75 0.06 16.08
C CYS A 51 -24.27 0.30 16.47
N GLY A 52 -23.64 1.36 15.98
CA GLY A 52 -22.24 1.67 16.24
C GLY A 52 -21.22 0.77 15.53
N ALA A 53 -21.68 -0.23 14.75
CA ALA A 53 -20.78 -1.08 13.98
C ALA A 53 -20.03 -0.28 12.91
N ARG A 54 -18.78 -0.67 12.65
CA ARG A 54 -17.94 -0.07 11.61
C ARG A 54 -18.05 -0.87 10.33
N THR A 55 -18.20 -0.18 9.21
CA THR A 55 -18.13 -0.73 7.86
C THR A 55 -16.93 -0.10 7.15
N LEU A 56 -16.08 -0.95 6.58
CA LEU A 56 -14.93 -0.52 5.78
C LEU A 56 -15.29 -0.60 4.30
N VAL A 57 -14.92 0.42 3.53
CA VAL A 57 -15.03 0.39 2.07
C VAL A 57 -13.66 0.19 1.47
N ASP A 58 -13.45 -1.00 0.95
CA ASP A 58 -12.32 -1.30 0.08
C ASP A 58 -12.74 -1.02 -1.37
N GLY A 59 -12.07 -0.05 -2.00
CA GLY A 59 -12.52 0.53 -3.27
C GLY A 59 -11.35 1.08 -4.07
N ALA A 60 -11.51 1.15 -5.38
CA ALA A 60 -10.48 1.69 -6.26
C ALA A 60 -10.49 3.23 -6.26
N PHE A 61 -9.32 3.84 -6.10
CA PHE A 61 -9.13 5.29 -6.21
C PHE A 61 -7.68 5.65 -6.56
N LEU A 62 -7.47 6.88 -7.00
CA LEU A 62 -6.13 7.41 -7.26
C LEU A 62 -5.66 8.29 -6.09
N TYR A 63 -4.51 7.97 -5.50
CA TYR A 63 -3.85 8.78 -4.47
C TYR A 63 -2.72 9.61 -5.10
N ILE A 64 -2.74 10.92 -4.89
CA ILE A 64 -1.77 11.86 -5.45
C ILE A 64 -1.26 12.80 -4.36
N ASP A 65 0.06 12.82 -4.17
CA ASP A 65 0.77 13.78 -3.33
C ASP A 65 2.06 14.21 -4.06
N LEU A 66 1.95 15.18 -4.97
CA LEU A 66 3.08 15.58 -5.82
C LEU A 66 4.17 16.27 -5.01
N GLY A 67 3.79 17.02 -3.97
CA GLY A 67 4.72 17.58 -2.99
C GLY A 67 5.63 16.53 -2.33
N ARG A 68 5.15 15.28 -2.18
CA ARG A 68 5.94 14.14 -1.67
C ARG A 68 6.42 13.18 -2.77
N GLY A 69 6.12 13.49 -4.02
CA GLY A 69 6.44 12.67 -5.18
C GLY A 69 5.74 11.32 -5.16
N GLU A 70 4.45 11.29 -4.86
CA GLU A 70 3.63 10.07 -4.75
C GLU A 70 2.47 10.10 -5.75
N PHE A 71 2.35 9.04 -6.55
CA PHE A 71 1.23 8.80 -7.44
C PHE A 71 0.86 7.32 -7.38
N TYR A 72 -0.15 6.98 -6.60
CA TYR A 72 -0.49 5.60 -6.31
C TYR A 72 -1.90 5.27 -6.79
N GLY A 73 -2.04 4.26 -7.64
CA GLY A 73 -3.34 3.66 -7.89
C GLY A 73 -3.64 2.64 -6.79
N VAL A 74 -4.81 2.78 -6.17
CA VAL A 74 -5.27 1.91 -5.09
C VAL A 74 -6.43 1.11 -5.62
N PHE A 75 -6.40 -0.20 -5.40
CA PHE A 75 -7.45 -1.13 -5.81
C PHE A 75 -7.87 -1.99 -4.62
N PRO A 76 -9.07 -2.60 -4.66
CA PRO A 76 -9.46 -3.57 -3.65
C PRO A 76 -8.45 -4.71 -3.53
N GLU A 77 -8.34 -5.31 -2.36
CA GLU A 77 -7.40 -6.40 -2.09
C GLU A 77 -7.59 -7.57 -3.07
N GLN A 78 -8.84 -7.91 -3.37
CA GLN A 78 -9.20 -8.99 -4.29
C GLN A 78 -8.75 -8.72 -5.73
N ALA A 79 -8.50 -7.46 -6.11
CA ALA A 79 -8.00 -7.12 -7.44
C ALA A 79 -6.51 -7.49 -7.64
N ARG A 80 -5.81 -7.96 -6.59
CA ARG A 80 -4.41 -8.42 -6.68
C ARG A 80 -4.22 -9.55 -7.70
N GLU A 81 -5.25 -10.36 -7.94
CA GLU A 81 -5.26 -11.38 -9.01
C GLU A 81 -5.07 -10.79 -10.42
N ARG A 82 -5.46 -9.52 -10.61
CA ARG A 82 -5.44 -8.77 -11.87
C ARG A 82 -4.37 -7.67 -11.87
N ALA A 83 -3.38 -7.80 -11.02
CA ALA A 83 -2.50 -6.70 -10.71
C ALA A 83 -1.67 -6.16 -11.87
N ARG A 84 -1.31 -7.00 -12.85
CA ARG A 84 -0.66 -6.54 -14.07
C ARG A 84 -1.55 -5.53 -14.82
N ALA A 85 -2.83 -5.86 -15.00
CA ALA A 85 -3.79 -4.95 -15.63
C ALA A 85 -3.97 -3.66 -14.81
N CYS A 86 -4.00 -3.77 -13.47
CA CYS A 86 -4.02 -2.61 -12.59
C CYS A 86 -2.75 -1.73 -12.76
N ALA A 87 -1.57 -2.33 -12.86
CA ALA A 87 -0.31 -1.63 -13.09
C ALA A 87 -0.26 -0.93 -14.45
N GLU A 88 -0.71 -1.60 -15.51
CA GLU A 88 -0.84 -1.00 -16.84
C GLU A 88 -1.82 0.19 -16.83
N GLN A 89 -2.97 0.05 -16.15
CA GLN A 89 -3.95 1.13 -16.01
C GLN A 89 -3.36 2.36 -15.29
N VAL A 90 -2.63 2.15 -14.19
CA VAL A 90 -2.03 3.24 -13.41
C VAL A 90 -0.85 3.87 -14.16
N ALA A 91 -0.04 3.07 -14.85
CA ALA A 91 1.04 3.56 -15.70
C ALA A 91 0.50 4.46 -16.81
N ALA A 92 -0.58 4.05 -17.51
CA ALA A 92 -1.22 4.87 -18.53
C ALA A 92 -1.78 6.19 -17.96
N ALA A 93 -2.40 6.14 -16.77
CA ALA A 93 -2.88 7.34 -16.09
C ALA A 93 -1.73 8.28 -15.70
N PHE A 94 -0.62 7.73 -15.20
CA PHE A 94 0.59 8.48 -14.90
C PHE A 94 1.21 9.10 -16.15
N ASP A 95 1.36 8.34 -17.23
CA ASP A 95 1.95 8.82 -18.48
C ASP A 95 1.17 9.97 -19.10
N SER A 96 -0.16 9.89 -19.06
CA SER A 96 -1.04 10.95 -19.51
C SER A 96 -0.92 12.21 -18.64
N ALA A 97 -0.83 12.07 -17.32
CA ALA A 97 -0.84 13.20 -16.39
C ALA A 97 0.53 13.86 -16.17
N LEU A 98 1.60 13.05 -16.11
CA LEU A 98 2.92 13.41 -15.61
C LEU A 98 4.08 12.76 -16.38
N GLY A 99 3.82 11.85 -17.31
CA GLY A 99 4.87 11.17 -18.07
C GLY A 99 4.95 11.63 -19.52
N SER A 100 5.13 10.68 -20.43
CA SER A 100 5.42 10.94 -21.85
C SER A 100 4.27 11.61 -22.63
N GLY A 101 3.03 11.45 -22.17
CA GLY A 101 1.84 12.08 -22.74
C GLY A 101 1.58 13.49 -22.21
N ALA A 102 2.32 13.93 -21.19
CA ALA A 102 2.13 15.22 -20.55
C ALA A 102 2.96 16.33 -21.21
N GLY A 103 2.54 17.59 -21.07
CA GLY A 103 3.35 18.73 -21.51
C GLY A 103 4.67 18.81 -20.75
N ASN A 104 5.72 19.39 -21.36
CA ASN A 104 7.10 19.43 -20.83
C ASN A 104 7.22 19.82 -19.35
N ALA A 105 6.41 20.77 -18.88
CA ALA A 105 6.43 21.19 -17.48
C ALA A 105 5.93 20.10 -16.52
N ALA A 106 4.88 19.38 -16.90
CA ALA A 106 4.32 18.27 -16.11
C ALA A 106 5.21 17.02 -16.19
N ALA A 107 5.79 16.72 -17.35
CA ALA A 107 6.74 15.63 -17.53
C ALA A 107 7.94 15.73 -16.57
N ARG A 108 8.49 16.95 -16.41
CA ARG A 108 9.59 17.23 -15.47
C ARG A 108 9.21 17.04 -14.00
N VAL A 109 7.94 17.23 -13.65
CA VAL A 109 7.43 16.92 -12.31
C VAL A 109 7.41 15.41 -12.13
N GLY A 110 6.92 14.67 -13.14
CA GLY A 110 6.85 13.20 -13.14
C GLY A 110 8.18 12.49 -12.90
N GLU A 111 9.31 13.05 -13.36
CA GLU A 111 10.66 12.49 -13.10
C GLU A 111 10.98 12.28 -11.60
N ARG A 112 10.30 13.01 -10.71
CA ARG A 112 10.50 12.95 -9.25
C ARG A 112 9.39 12.20 -8.53
N VAL A 113 8.36 11.78 -9.26
CA VAL A 113 7.17 11.15 -8.72
C VAL A 113 7.29 9.64 -8.84
N ARG A 114 7.10 8.95 -7.71
CA ARG A 114 7.04 7.51 -7.66
C ARG A 114 5.62 7.07 -8.02
N CYS A 115 5.51 6.33 -9.12
CA CYS A 115 4.27 5.68 -9.53
C CYS A 115 4.19 4.27 -8.93
N ARG A 116 3.10 3.95 -8.20
CA ARG A 116 2.86 2.61 -7.63
C ARG A 116 1.41 2.14 -7.76
N VAL A 117 1.23 0.83 -7.62
CA VAL A 117 -0.05 0.19 -7.36
C VAL A 117 -0.06 -0.33 -5.94
N CYS A 118 -1.19 -0.18 -5.25
CA CYS A 118 -1.45 -0.73 -3.92
C CYS A 118 -2.76 -1.53 -3.97
N PHE A 119 -2.82 -2.66 -3.27
CA PHE A 119 -4.04 -3.45 -3.11
C PHE A 119 -4.48 -3.40 -1.65
N GLY A 120 -5.56 -2.67 -1.40
CA GLY A 120 -6.06 -2.34 -0.07
C GLY A 120 -5.39 -1.12 0.57
N LEU A 121 -6.04 -0.61 1.63
CA LEU A 121 -5.60 0.58 2.35
C LEU A 121 -4.32 0.36 3.17
N GLU A 122 -4.06 -0.85 3.67
CA GLU A 122 -2.85 -1.13 4.45
C GLU A 122 -1.59 -1.11 3.59
N GLU A 123 -1.66 -1.60 2.34
CA GLU A 123 -0.54 -1.49 1.39
C GLU A 123 -0.28 -0.02 1.02
N LEU A 124 -1.33 0.77 0.76
CA LEU A 124 -1.20 2.21 0.55
C LEU A 124 -0.53 2.90 1.74
N ARG A 125 -1.05 2.64 2.96
CA ARG A 125 -0.53 3.23 4.19
C ARG A 125 0.96 2.92 4.36
N GLU A 126 1.35 1.67 4.14
CA GLU A 126 2.74 1.26 4.18
C GLU A 126 3.60 2.03 3.16
N LYS A 127 3.17 2.17 1.90
CA LYS A 127 3.93 2.94 0.90
C LYS A 127 4.12 4.40 1.33
N ILE A 128 3.08 4.99 1.92
CA ILE A 128 3.12 6.35 2.45
C ILE A 128 4.16 6.47 3.59
N VAL A 129 4.17 5.52 4.54
CA VAL A 129 5.13 5.50 5.66
C VAL A 129 6.55 5.25 5.15
N ALA A 130 6.74 4.25 4.29
CA ALA A 130 8.03 3.93 3.70
C ALA A 130 8.62 5.12 2.94
N ARG A 131 7.79 5.81 2.14
CA ARG A 131 8.21 7.01 1.41
C ARG A 131 8.62 8.14 2.34
N ALA A 132 7.84 8.40 3.40
CA ALA A 132 8.16 9.44 4.38
C ALA A 132 9.48 9.15 5.14
N ALA A 133 9.78 7.87 5.38
CA ALA A 133 11.02 7.42 6.01
C ALA A 133 12.21 7.27 5.04
N GLY A 134 12.03 7.57 3.75
CA GLY A 134 13.08 7.44 2.75
C GLY A 134 13.45 5.99 2.39
N LEU A 135 12.57 5.03 2.68
CA LEU A 135 12.81 3.61 2.44
C LEU A 135 12.56 3.25 0.95
N SER A 136 13.46 2.44 0.40
CA SER A 136 13.27 1.68 -0.83
C SER A 136 12.20 0.58 -0.63
N ASP A 137 11.20 0.56 -1.50
CA ASP A 137 10.15 -0.48 -1.49
C ASP A 137 10.76 -1.87 -1.65
N LEU A 138 11.75 -2.00 -2.55
CA LEU A 138 12.37 -3.29 -2.86
C LEU A 138 13.11 -3.86 -1.66
N ALA A 139 13.92 -3.04 -0.99
CA ALA A 139 14.67 -3.45 0.20
C ALA A 139 13.72 -3.76 1.37
N LEU A 140 12.63 -2.99 1.50
CA LEU A 140 11.62 -3.23 2.53
C LEU A 140 10.93 -4.59 2.32
N GLU A 141 10.47 -4.88 1.10
CA GLU A 141 9.89 -6.19 0.79
C GLU A 141 10.90 -7.33 1.00
N ALA A 142 12.17 -7.13 0.63
CA ALA A 142 13.21 -8.13 0.87
C ALA A 142 13.46 -8.40 2.35
N LEU A 143 13.47 -7.35 3.18
CA LEU A 143 13.56 -7.48 4.64
C LEU A 143 12.40 -8.31 5.19
N LYS A 144 11.17 -7.99 4.80
CA LYS A 144 10.00 -8.77 5.24
C LYS A 144 10.14 -10.24 4.87
N GLY A 145 10.65 -10.54 3.68
CA GLY A 145 10.86 -11.90 3.21
C GLY A 145 11.93 -12.63 4.00
N ALA A 146 13.00 -11.94 4.40
CA ALA A 146 13.98 -12.48 5.32
C ALA A 146 13.35 -12.82 6.68
N VAL A 147 12.62 -11.87 7.28
CA VAL A 147 11.97 -12.06 8.59
C VAL A 147 10.96 -13.21 8.55
N LEU A 148 10.10 -13.28 7.53
CA LEU A 148 9.09 -14.34 7.41
C LEU A 148 9.74 -15.73 7.27
N ARG A 149 10.87 -15.85 6.56
CA ARG A 149 11.60 -17.13 6.42
C ARG A 149 12.28 -17.58 7.70
N GLU A 150 12.78 -16.65 8.50
CA GLU A 150 13.50 -16.95 9.74
C GLU A 150 12.55 -17.27 10.92
N ARG A 151 11.27 -16.96 10.79
CA ARG A 151 10.27 -17.02 11.87
C ARG A 151 9.18 -18.04 11.59
N ALA A 152 9.45 -19.29 11.95
CA ALA A 152 8.51 -20.41 11.79
C ALA A 152 7.15 -20.17 12.48
N ASP A 153 7.14 -19.44 13.61
CA ASP A 153 5.92 -19.07 14.33
C ASP A 153 4.95 -18.23 13.48
N LEU A 154 5.46 -17.37 12.59
CA LEU A 154 4.62 -16.57 11.71
C LEU A 154 3.92 -17.42 10.64
N ALA A 155 4.59 -18.47 10.16
CA ALA A 155 4.01 -19.40 9.18
C ALA A 155 2.88 -20.24 9.81
N GLU A 156 3.07 -20.75 11.03
CA GLU A 156 2.04 -21.47 11.79
C GLU A 156 0.80 -20.60 12.03
N GLU A 157 1.02 -19.29 12.17
CA GLU A 157 0.01 -18.28 12.41
C GLU A 157 -0.69 -17.74 11.15
N LEU A 158 -0.41 -18.32 9.98
CA LEU A 158 -0.95 -17.92 8.68
C LEU A 158 -0.68 -16.45 8.33
N VAL A 159 0.47 -15.94 8.75
CA VAL A 159 0.94 -14.60 8.40
C VAL A 159 1.39 -14.62 6.94
N GLN A 160 0.70 -13.84 6.09
CA GLN A 160 1.01 -13.75 4.66
C GLN A 160 2.05 -12.69 4.34
N THR A 161 2.12 -11.62 5.14
CA THR A 161 3.11 -10.55 4.99
C THR A 161 3.29 -9.79 6.29
N LEU A 162 4.23 -8.85 6.30
CA LEU A 162 4.41 -7.87 7.36
C LEU A 162 4.10 -6.47 6.79
N ARG A 163 3.39 -5.65 7.57
CA ARG A 163 3.09 -4.26 7.22
C ARG A 163 3.94 -3.30 8.06
N LEU A 164 4.62 -2.37 7.40
CA LEU A 164 5.32 -1.27 8.04
C LEU A 164 4.29 -0.31 8.64
N ASP A 165 4.25 -0.27 9.97
CA ASP A 165 3.37 0.61 10.71
C ASP A 165 4.02 1.98 10.96
N GLY A 166 5.34 2.00 11.15
CA GLY A 166 6.10 3.21 11.46
C GLY A 166 7.60 2.96 11.50
N VAL A 167 8.34 4.01 11.81
CA VAL A 167 9.78 3.98 12.08
C VAL A 167 9.99 4.69 13.41
N GLU A 168 10.70 4.05 14.32
CA GLU A 168 11.01 4.61 15.64
C GLU A 168 11.88 5.88 15.49
N PRO A 169 11.52 7.00 16.14
CA PRO A 169 12.25 8.26 15.97
C PRO A 169 13.69 8.24 16.52
N GLU A 170 13.96 7.41 17.53
CA GLU A 170 15.23 7.43 18.27
C GLU A 170 16.36 6.71 17.52
N ASP A 171 16.09 5.51 17.00
CA ASP A 171 17.08 4.63 16.41
C ASP A 171 16.77 4.25 14.95
N GLY A 172 15.62 4.68 14.43
CA GLY A 172 15.18 4.36 13.08
C GLY A 172 14.71 2.91 12.91
N SER A 173 14.48 2.17 13.99
CA SER A 173 13.98 0.79 13.94
C SER A 173 12.61 0.72 13.25
N LEU A 174 12.40 -0.33 12.46
CA LEU A 174 11.18 -0.50 11.68
C LEU A 174 10.13 -1.21 12.54
N VAL A 175 8.97 -0.57 12.66
CA VAL A 175 7.81 -1.14 13.36
C VAL A 175 6.99 -1.93 12.36
N LEU A 176 7.10 -3.26 12.38
CA LEU A 176 6.34 -4.16 11.51
C LEU A 176 5.21 -4.83 12.28
N ARG A 177 4.09 -5.08 11.59
CA ARG A 177 2.94 -5.81 12.11
C ARG A 177 2.59 -6.99 11.19
N PRO A 178 2.34 -8.19 11.72
CA PRO A 178 1.88 -9.31 10.92
C PRO A 178 0.52 -9.03 10.29
N GLU A 179 0.38 -9.36 9.01
CA GLU A 179 -0.90 -9.44 8.33
C GLU A 179 -1.21 -10.91 8.05
N ARG A 180 -2.38 -11.34 8.52
CA ARG A 180 -2.86 -12.73 8.33
C ARG A 180 -3.75 -12.81 7.10
N ALA A 181 -3.62 -13.91 6.37
CA ALA A 181 -4.51 -14.21 5.27
C ALA A 181 -5.97 -14.32 5.76
N GLY A 182 -6.91 -13.83 4.96
CA GLY A 182 -8.34 -13.84 5.23
C GLY A 182 -9.11 -13.06 4.18
N ASP A 183 -10.45 -13.04 4.28
CA ASP A 183 -11.31 -12.17 3.48
C ASP A 183 -12.20 -11.34 4.43
N PRO A 184 -11.81 -10.08 4.76
CA PRO A 184 -10.58 -9.40 4.33
C PRO A 184 -9.34 -9.87 5.12
N ALA A 185 -8.14 -9.62 4.58
CA ALA A 185 -6.91 -9.80 5.35
C ALA A 185 -6.87 -8.85 6.54
N ARG A 186 -6.15 -9.25 7.60
CA ARG A 186 -6.15 -8.50 8.87
C ARG A 186 -4.74 -8.30 9.40
N VAL A 187 -4.39 -7.04 9.59
CA VAL A 187 -3.19 -6.64 10.32
C VAL A 187 -3.44 -6.81 11.82
N ASP A 188 -2.57 -7.58 12.48
CA ASP A 188 -2.59 -7.79 13.93
C ASP A 188 -2.07 -6.54 14.64
N GLN A 189 -2.99 -5.66 15.05
CA GLN A 189 -2.66 -4.41 15.76
C GLN A 189 -2.16 -4.65 17.19
N SER A 190 -2.26 -5.87 17.73
CA SER A 190 -1.74 -6.21 19.05
C SER A 190 -0.28 -6.67 19.01
N ARG A 191 0.16 -7.21 17.86
CA ARG A 191 1.50 -7.75 17.69
C ARG A 191 2.42 -6.75 16.99
N VAL A 192 3.43 -6.29 17.71
CA VAL A 192 4.48 -5.39 17.21
C VAL A 192 5.79 -6.15 17.07
N MET A 193 6.43 -6.02 15.92
CA MET A 193 7.78 -6.53 15.66
C MET A 193 8.70 -5.34 15.40
N LEU A 194 9.65 -5.11 16.32
CA LEU A 194 10.71 -4.13 16.11
C LEU A 194 11.87 -4.79 15.37
N ILE A 195 12.21 -4.24 14.21
CA ILE A 195 13.33 -4.70 13.39
C ILE A 195 14.40 -3.63 13.36
N GLU A 196 15.61 -3.98 13.78
CA GLU A 196 16.73 -3.04 13.81
C GLU A 196 16.99 -2.42 12.44
N ARG A 197 17.21 -1.11 12.41
CA ARG A 197 17.49 -0.35 11.18
C ARG A 197 18.68 -0.91 10.40
N ALA A 198 19.69 -1.41 11.10
CA ALA A 198 20.89 -1.99 10.49
C ALA A 198 20.59 -3.18 9.56
N LEU A 199 19.57 -3.99 9.87
CA LEU A 199 19.15 -5.10 9.01
C LEU A 199 18.57 -4.60 7.69
N TYR A 200 17.75 -3.55 7.75
CA TYR A 200 17.24 -2.90 6.55
C TYR A 200 18.38 -2.28 5.73
N ASP A 201 19.28 -1.54 6.36
CA ASP A 201 20.36 -0.83 5.65
C ASP A 201 21.33 -1.81 4.97
N ALA A 202 21.62 -2.96 5.59
CA ALA A 202 22.42 -4.02 4.99
C ALA A 202 21.78 -4.60 3.72
N ILE A 203 20.45 -4.68 3.66
CA ILE A 203 19.72 -5.09 2.45
C ILE A 203 19.70 -3.96 1.44
N ALA A 204 19.42 -2.72 1.87
CA ALA A 204 19.32 -1.56 1.00
C ALA A 204 20.66 -1.19 0.33
N ALA A 205 21.79 -1.56 0.93
CA ALA A 205 23.12 -1.39 0.37
C ALA A 205 23.43 -2.37 -0.79
N GLN A 206 22.66 -3.44 -0.94
CA GLN A 206 22.87 -4.42 -2.02
C GLN A 206 22.39 -3.85 -3.37
N PRO A 207 23.05 -4.22 -4.49
CA PRO A 207 22.53 -3.94 -5.83
C PRO A 207 21.11 -4.52 -5.98
N TRP A 208 20.19 -3.75 -6.56
CA TRP A 208 18.79 -4.17 -6.70
C TRP A 208 18.63 -5.49 -7.49
N GLN A 209 19.55 -5.76 -8.43
CA GLN A 209 19.57 -7.01 -9.19
C GLN A 209 19.88 -8.23 -8.30
N GLU A 210 20.71 -8.05 -7.27
CA GLU A 210 21.03 -9.13 -6.33
C GLU A 210 19.84 -9.42 -5.41
N ILE A 211 19.15 -8.36 -4.95
CA ILE A 211 17.92 -8.50 -4.17
C ILE A 211 16.87 -9.29 -4.95
N LEU A 212 16.61 -8.93 -6.22
CA LEU A 212 15.64 -9.64 -7.06
C LEU A 212 16.07 -11.09 -7.34
N ARG A 213 17.36 -11.35 -7.54
CA ARG A 213 17.87 -12.71 -7.74
C ARG A 213 17.66 -13.60 -6.51
N GLY A 214 17.80 -13.03 -5.31
CA GLY A 214 17.56 -13.72 -4.05
C GLY A 214 16.06 -13.95 -3.75
N LEU A 215 15.17 -13.23 -4.44
CA LEU A 215 13.72 -13.25 -4.23
C LEU A 215 12.98 -13.27 -5.58
N PRO A 216 13.04 -14.37 -6.35
CA PRO A 216 12.45 -14.45 -7.69
C PRO A 216 10.92 -14.26 -7.71
N GLY A 217 10.24 -14.36 -6.57
CA GLY A 217 8.80 -14.10 -6.44
C GLY A 217 8.43 -12.65 -6.11
N LEU A 218 9.40 -11.75 -5.95
CA LEU A 218 9.16 -10.35 -5.60
C LEU A 218 8.74 -9.55 -6.84
N ALA A 219 7.52 -9.02 -6.83
CA ALA A 219 7.08 -8.10 -7.89
C ALA A 219 7.97 -6.85 -7.95
N SER A 220 8.26 -6.36 -9.15
CA SER A 220 9.05 -5.15 -9.38
C SER A 220 8.38 -4.22 -10.39
N GLY A 221 8.70 -2.93 -10.34
CA GLY A 221 8.07 -1.90 -11.17
C GLY A 221 6.95 -1.15 -10.42
N PRO A 222 5.77 -0.92 -11.04
CA PRO A 222 4.66 -0.22 -10.37
C PRO A 222 4.10 -0.98 -9.17
N HIS A 223 4.16 -2.31 -9.14
CA HIS A 223 3.82 -3.10 -7.95
C HIS A 223 5.08 -3.73 -7.36
N VAL A 224 5.33 -3.47 -6.08
CA VAL A 224 6.50 -4.00 -5.34
C VAL A 224 5.99 -4.60 -4.04
N SER A 225 5.81 -5.93 -4.02
CA SER A 225 5.30 -6.68 -2.86
C SER A 225 5.74 -8.14 -2.88
N LEU A 226 5.94 -8.74 -1.70
CA LEU A 226 6.03 -10.19 -1.50
C LEU A 226 4.73 -10.93 -1.78
N LEU A 227 3.59 -10.24 -1.66
CA LEU A 227 2.30 -10.78 -2.06
C LEU A 227 2.26 -10.77 -3.59
N ARG A 228 2.72 -11.88 -4.17
CA ARG A 228 2.86 -12.11 -5.60
C ARG A 228 1.60 -11.66 -6.35
N LEU A 229 1.80 -11.20 -7.58
CA LEU A 229 0.72 -11.09 -8.55
C LEU A 229 0.36 -12.48 -9.05
N GLY A 230 -0.93 -12.77 -9.21
CA GLY A 230 -1.39 -14.05 -9.74
C GLY A 230 -0.57 -14.46 -10.96
N ASP A 231 0.15 -15.56 -10.83
CA ASP A 231 0.80 -16.35 -11.87
C ASP A 231 1.55 -15.60 -13.00
N ASP A 232 2.83 -15.33 -12.78
CA ASP A 232 3.83 -15.53 -13.85
C ASP A 232 4.15 -17.03 -13.95
N ALA A 233 3.16 -17.80 -14.36
CA ALA A 233 3.34 -19.14 -14.90
C ALA A 233 3.11 -19.08 -16.41
N ASP A 234 3.81 -18.17 -17.11
CA ASP A 234 4.08 -18.23 -18.55
C ASP A 234 5.05 -17.10 -18.95
N ALA A 235 6.34 -17.37 -18.79
CA ALA A 235 7.40 -16.72 -19.56
C ALA A 235 8.44 -17.79 -19.91
N GLY A 236 8.02 -18.69 -20.80
CA GLY A 236 8.93 -19.46 -21.66
C GLY A 236 9.31 -18.64 -22.89
#